data_AF-A0A7W1P471-F1
#
_entry.id   AF-A0A7W1P471-F1
#
_cell.length_a   1.000
_cell.length_b   1.000
_cell.length_c   1.000
_cell.angle_alpha   90.00
_cell.angle_beta   90.00
_cell.angle_gamma   90.00
#
_symmetry.space_group_name_H-M   'P 1'
#
loop_
_entity.id
_entity.type
_entity.pdbx_description
1 polymer ?
#
loop_
_entity_poly.entity_id
_entity_poly.type
_entity_poly.pdbx_seq_one_letter_code
_entity_poly.pdbx_strand_id
1 'polypeptide(L)'
;TGNVLTATQLDVAPNLRSLFRYLVDNEFIEEIRDYNPEYLRTHPPEALKKLQSGDTEWEKMVPPEVIKIIKKQRFFGYREPAAT
;
A
#
# COMPACT_ATOMS: atom_id res chain seq x y z
N THR A 1 12.02 10.82 1.72
CA THR A 1 10.68 10.45 1.21
C THR A 1 10.65 10.81 -0.25
N GLY A 2 10.35 9.87 -1.14
CA GLY A 2 10.19 10.17 -2.57
C GLY A 2 8.87 10.89 -2.83
N ASN A 3 8.84 11.77 -3.83
CA ASN A 3 7.59 12.38 -4.29
C ASN A 3 6.70 11.30 -4.90
N VAL A 4 5.42 11.25 -4.51
CA VAL A 4 4.43 10.39 -5.17
C VAL A 4 4.23 10.90 -6.59
N LEU A 5 4.43 10.03 -7.57
CA LEU A 5 4.21 10.34 -8.98
C LEU A 5 2.85 9.80 -9.39
N THR A 6 1.99 10.68 -9.89
CA THR A 6 0.66 10.34 -10.39
C THR A 6 0.67 10.28 -11.91
N ALA A 7 -0.36 9.69 -12.52
CA ALA A 7 -0.44 9.54 -13.98
C ALA A 7 -0.44 10.90 -14.70
N THR A 8 -1.07 11.92 -14.10
CA THR A 8 -1.14 13.29 -14.60
C THR A 8 0.18 14.05 -14.46
N GLN A 9 1.05 13.63 -13.53
CA GLN A 9 2.36 14.23 -13.29
C GLN A 9 3.52 13.49 -13.97
N LEU A 10 3.26 12.30 -14.53
CA LEU A 10 4.26 11.49 -15.22
C LEU A 10 4.73 12.19 -16.51
N ASP A 11 6.02 12.54 -16.58
CA ASP A 11 6.61 13.03 -17.82
C ASP A 11 6.92 11.86 -18.75
N VAL A 12 6.11 11.74 -19.79
CA VAL A 12 6.26 10.75 -20.85
C VAL A 12 6.99 11.34 -22.05
N ALA A 13 7.78 10.48 -22.71
CA ALA A 13 8.55 10.84 -23.89
C ALA A 13 7.66 11.55 -24.93
N PRO A 14 8.14 12.59 -25.64
CA PRO A 14 7.31 13.41 -26.52
C PRO A 14 6.50 12.62 -27.55
N ASN A 15 7.07 11.55 -28.09
CA ASN A 15 6.42 10.67 -29.08
C ASN A 15 5.30 9.78 -28.49
N LEU A 16 5.21 9.64 -27.17
CA LEU A 16 4.21 8.84 -26.46
C LEU A 16 3.12 9.67 -25.78
N ARG A 17 3.29 11.00 -25.69
CA ARG A 17 2.36 11.91 -24.98
C ARG A 17 0.91 11.76 -25.43
N SER A 18 0.66 11.72 -26.73
CA SER A 18 -0.70 11.62 -27.27
C SER A 18 -1.35 10.26 -26.96
N LEU A 19 -0.57 9.17 -27.04
CA LEU A 19 -1.05 7.83 -26.70
C LEU A 19 -1.37 7.74 -25.20
N PHE A 20 -0.48 8.24 -24.35
CA PHE A 20 -0.68 8.23 -22.90
C PHE A 20 -1.91 9.06 -22.50
N ARG A 21 -2.09 10.24 -23.11
CA ARG A 21 -3.29 11.08 -22.92
C ARG A 21 -4.57 10.32 -23.30
N TYR A 22 -4.58 9.66 -24.46
CA TYR A 22 -5.71 8.83 -24.89
C TYR A 22 -6.05 7.75 -23.86
N LEU A 23 -5.05 7.07 -23.30
CA LEU A 23 -5.27 6.03 -22.29
C LEU A 23 -5.87 6.59 -20.99
N VAL A 24 -5.42 7.76 -20.54
CA VAL A 24 -5.97 8.41 -19.33
C VAL A 24 -7.38 8.94 -19.57
N ASP A 25 -7.62 9.63 -20.69
CA ASP A 25 -8.92 10.26 -20.98
C ASP A 25 -10.03 9.22 -21.22
N ASN A 26 -9.67 8.01 -21.65
CA ASN A 26 -10.60 6.89 -21.85
C ASN A 26 -10.60 5.92 -20.66
N GLU A 27 -10.07 6.31 -19.51
CA GLU A 27 -10.12 5.52 -18.27
C GLU A 27 -9.39 4.15 -18.37
N PHE A 28 -8.55 3.95 -19.40
CA PHE A 28 -7.66 2.79 -19.48
C PHE A 28 -6.49 2.87 -18.49
N ILE A 29 -6.17 4.08 -18.04
CA ILE A 29 -5.23 4.37 -16.95
C ILE A 29 -5.92 5.33 -15.98
N GLU A 30 -6.11 4.89 -14.75
CA GLU A 30 -6.67 5.70 -13.67
C GLU A 30 -5.69 5.87 -12.51
N GLU A 31 -5.74 7.06 -11.88
CA GLU A 31 -5.00 7.33 -10.67
C GLU A 31 -5.73 6.78 -9.45
N ILE A 32 -4.98 6.23 -8.50
CA ILE A 32 -5.49 5.94 -7.17
C ILE A 32 -5.61 7.29 -6.42
N ARG A 33 -6.83 7.78 -6.21
CA ARG A 33 -7.10 9.09 -5.58
C ARG A 33 -7.27 8.99 -4.07
N ASP A 34 -8.00 7.98 -3.61
CA ASP A 34 -8.40 7.82 -2.20
C ASP A 34 -7.47 6.87 -1.45
N TYR A 35 -6.18 7.21 -1.38
CA TYR A 35 -5.21 6.49 -0.55
C TYR A 35 -4.80 7.32 0.66
N ASN A 36 -4.44 6.65 1.75
CA ASN A 36 -3.83 7.31 2.91
C ASN A 36 -2.30 7.39 2.69
N PRO A 37 -1.70 8.60 2.55
CA PRO A 37 -0.27 8.74 2.29
C PRO A 37 0.63 8.18 3.39
N GLU A 38 0.14 8.10 4.64
CA GLU A 38 0.90 7.51 5.73
C GLU A 38 1.15 6.02 5.51
N TYR A 39 0.23 5.32 4.82
CA TYR A 39 0.43 3.91 4.48
C TYR A 39 1.42 3.68 3.34
N LEU A 40 1.67 4.67 2.48
CA LEU A 40 2.71 4.57 1.44
C LEU A 40 4.12 4.49 2.04
N ARG A 41 4.30 4.98 3.27
CA ARG A 41 5.59 4.97 3.98
C ARG A 41 5.83 3.66 4.71
N THR A 42 4.79 2.84 4.89
CA THR A 42 4.93 1.58 5.58
C THR A 42 5.82 0.64 4.80
N HIS A 43 6.78 0.00 5.47
CA HIS A 43 7.60 -1.04 4.86
C HIS A 43 6.94 -2.41 5.10
N PRO A 44 6.28 -3.03 4.09
CA PRO A 44 5.55 -4.27 4.29
C PRO A 44 6.40 -5.41 4.86
N PRO A 45 7.70 -5.56 4.48
CA PRO A 45 8.57 -6.57 5.09
C PRO A 45 8.76 -6.42 6.61
N GLU A 46 8.85 -5.20 7.14
CA GLU A 46 9.04 -5.00 8.58
C GLU A 46 7.77 -5.30 9.37
N ALA A 47 6.60 -4.87 8.86
CA ALA A 47 5.31 -5.22 9.45
C ALA A 47 5.10 -6.75 9.45
N LEU A 48 5.46 -7.43 8.36
CA LEU A 48 5.34 -8.88 8.23
C LEU A 48 6.24 -9.63 9.22
N LYS A 49 7.50 -9.18 9.40
CA LYS A 49 8.42 -9.78 10.38
C LYS A 49 7.85 -9.70 11.80
N LYS A 50 7.37 -8.52 12.21
CA LYS A 50 6.75 -8.28 13.53
C LYS A 50 5.49 -9.12 13.72
N LEU A 51 4.66 -9.21 12.68
CA LEU A 51 3.46 -10.05 12.67
C LEU A 51 3.77 -11.53 12.90
N GLN A 52 4.80 -12.04 12.24
CA GLN A 52 5.22 -13.44 12.35
C GLN A 52 5.99 -13.74 13.65
N SER A 53 6.57 -12.73 14.29
CA SER A 53 7.20 -12.86 15.61
C SER A 53 6.19 -12.74 16.77
N GLY A 54 4.95 -12.35 16.50
CA GLY A 54 3.93 -12.09 17.54
C GLY A 54 4.05 -10.71 18.22
N ASP A 55 4.81 -9.78 17.63
CA ASP A 55 5.00 -8.41 18.15
C ASP A 55 3.86 -7.51 17.69
N THR A 56 2.97 -7.08 18.59
CA THR A 56 1.78 -6.27 18.27
C THR A 56 2.08 -4.89 17.69
N GLU A 57 3.32 -4.42 17.67
CA GLU A 57 3.68 -3.15 17.02
C GLU A 57 3.36 -3.14 15.52
N TRP A 58 3.26 -4.31 14.85
CA TRP A 58 2.82 -4.37 13.45
C TRP A 58 1.41 -3.78 13.25
N GLU A 59 0.56 -3.79 14.27
CA GLU A 59 -0.80 -3.28 14.21
C GLU A 59 -0.84 -1.77 13.93
N LYS A 60 0.15 -1.01 14.41
CA LYS A 60 0.26 0.43 14.14
C LYS A 60 0.75 0.73 12.72
N MET A 61 1.26 -0.28 12.02
CA MET A 61 1.82 -0.16 10.68
C MET A 61 0.78 -0.39 9.58
N VAL A 62 -0.43 -0.85 9.91
CA VAL A 62 -1.45 -1.17 8.92
C VAL A 62 -2.79 -0.53 9.26
N PRO A 63 -3.69 -0.36 8.29
CA PRO A 63 -5.05 0.08 8.57
C PRO A 63 -5.79 -0.85 9.55
N PRO A 64 -6.66 -0.32 10.42
CA PRO A 64 -7.43 -1.12 11.39
C PRO A 64 -8.22 -2.28 10.75
N GLU A 65 -8.73 -2.09 9.55
CA GLU A 65 -9.47 -3.09 8.78
C GLU A 65 -8.58 -4.30 8.45
N VAL A 66 -7.31 -4.05 8.10
CA VAL A 66 -6.32 -5.08 7.81
C VAL A 66 -6.02 -5.91 9.06
N ILE A 67 -5.88 -5.26 10.23
CA ILE A 67 -5.68 -5.94 11.51
C ILE A 67 -6.82 -6.93 11.78
N LYS A 68 -8.07 -6.48 11.62
CA LYS A 68 -9.27 -7.30 11.85
C LYS A 68 -9.28 -8.53 10.93
N ILE A 69 -9.01 -8.34 9.64
CA ILE A 69 -9.00 -9.42 8.65
C ILE A 69 -7.90 -10.43 8.98
N ILE A 70 -6.68 -9.96 9.26
CA ILE A 70 -5.54 -10.84 9.52
C ILE A 70 -5.75 -11.65 10.81
N LYS A 71 -6.18 -11.02 11.91
CA LYS A 71 -6.45 -11.72 13.18
C LYS A 71 -7.57 -12.76 13.03
N LYS A 72 -8.65 -12.40 12.31
CA LYS A 72 -9.79 -13.31 12.08
C LYS A 72 -9.41 -14.52 11.23
N GLN A 73 -8.64 -14.32 10.15
CA GLN A 73 -8.34 -15.37 9.17
C GLN A 73 -6.96 -16.03 9.38
N ARG A 74 -6.18 -15.59 10.37
CA ARG A 74 -4.80 -16.05 10.64
C ARG A 74 -3.87 -15.92 9.43
N PHE A 75 -4.05 -14.88 8.62
CA PHE A 75 -3.23 -14.68 7.42
C PHE A 75 -1.78 -14.31 7.74
N PHE A 76 -0.92 -14.49 6.73
CA PHE A 76 0.49 -14.07 6.75
C PHE A 76 1.35 -14.66 7.88
N GLY A 77 0.92 -15.79 8.47
CA GLY A 77 1.65 -16.43 9.56
C GLY A 77 1.43 -15.76 10.92
N TYR A 78 0.29 -15.10 11.13
CA TYR A 78 -0.06 -14.43 12.38
C TYR A 78 0.09 -15.35 13.59
N ARG A 79 0.89 -14.90 14.55
CA ARG A 79 1.04 -15.53 15.87
C ARG A 79 0.35 -14.67 16.92
N GLU A 80 -0.29 -15.31 17.88
CA GLU A 80 -0.81 -14.57 19.04
C GLU A 80 0.35 -14.00 19.85
N PRO A 81 0.20 -12.76 20.36
CA PRO A 81 1.16 -12.23 21.31
C PRO A 81 1.20 -13.15 22.53
N ALA A 82 2.41 -13.51 22.96
CA ALA A 82 2.59 -14.33 24.15
C ALA A 82 1.96 -13.58 25.34
N ALA A 83 1.01 -14.23 26.01
CA ALA A 83 0.41 -13.70 27.23
C ALA A 83 1.52 -13.48 28.25
N THR A 84 1.71 -12.22 28.66
CA THR A 84 2.50 -11.87 29.85
C THR A 84 1.58 -11.85 31.05
#